data_AF-A0A7G9BQT6-F1
#
_entry.id   AF-A0A7G9BQT6-F1
#
_cell.length_a   1.000
_cell.length_b   1.000
_cell.length_c   1.000
_cell.angle_alpha   90.00
_cell.angle_beta   90.00
_cell.angle_gamma   90.00
#
_symmetry.space_group_name_H-M   'P 1'
#
loop_
_entity.id
_entity.type
_entity.pdbx_description
1 polymer ?
#
loop_
_entity_poly.entity_id
_entity_poly.type
_entity_poly.pdbx_seq_one_letter_code
_entity_poly.pdbx_strand_id
1 'polypeptide(L)' 'MASKFPTVKIVILTMHNKEMFIREAFEAGAHGYILKDGDFEKMIRTVRQVAEGNTSRGIKP' A
#
# COMPACT_ATOMS: atom_id res chain seq x y z
N MET A 1 9.99 8.54 10.73
CA MET A 1 9.10 7.42 11.13
C MET A 1 9.80 6.09 10.94
N ALA A 2 10.26 5.75 9.73
CA ALA A 2 11.01 4.52 9.45
C ALA A 2 12.25 4.33 10.37
N SER A 3 12.99 5.39 10.66
CA SER A 3 14.14 5.34 11.59
C SER A 3 13.77 5.09 13.06
N LYS A 4 12.54 5.40 13.47
CA LYS A 4 12.03 5.15 14.84
C LYS A 4 11.28 3.82 14.96
N PHE A 5 10.75 3.31 13.86
CA PHE A 5 9.95 2.08 13.81
C PHE A 5 10.30 1.26 12.56
N PRO A 6 11.48 0.62 12.54
CA PRO A 6 11.98 -0.05 11.33
C PRO A 6 11.16 -1.28 10.91
N THR A 7 10.37 -1.84 11.83
CA THR A 7 9.52 -3.01 11.60
C THR A 7 8.10 -2.66 11.16
N VAL A 8 7.70 -1.38 11.27
CA VAL A 8 6.34 -0.96 10.91
C VAL A 8 6.17 -0.96 9.40
N LYS A 9 5.11 -1.63 8.94
CA LYS A 9 4.70 -1.65 7.54
C LYS A 9 3.89 -0.42 7.19
N ILE A 10 4.11 0.11 6.00
CA ILE A 10 3.49 1.34 5.50
C ILE A 10 2.58 1.01 4.33
N VAL A 11 1.32 1.42 4.40
CA VAL A 11 0.34 1.26 3.31
C VAL A 11 -0.19 2.65 2.94
N ILE A 12 -0.14 2.98 1.66
CA ILE A 12 -0.68 4.24 1.12
C ILE A 12 -2.15 4.04 0.76
N LEU A 13 -3.02 4.96 1.17
CA LEU A 13 -4.44 5.00 0.80
C LEU A 13 -4.74 6.33 0.12
N THR A 14 -5.13 6.31 -1.15
CA THR A 14 -5.27 7.54 -1.95
C THR A 14 -6.25 7.38 -3.11
N MET A 15 -6.72 8.48 -3.69
CA MET A 15 -7.52 8.45 -4.92
C MET A 15 -6.65 8.43 -6.20
N HIS A 16 -5.34 8.58 -6.08
CA HIS A 16 -4.44 8.62 -7.24
C HIS A 16 -4.16 7.21 -7.77
N ASN A 17 -4.45 6.96 -9.05
CA ASN A 17 -4.28 5.64 -9.67
C ASN A 17 -3.23 5.61 -10.80
N LYS A 18 -2.47 6.69 -10.98
CA LYS A 18 -1.43 6.74 -12.01
C LYS A 18 -0.25 5.87 -11.59
N GLU A 19 0.24 5.04 -12.51
CA GLU A 19 1.43 4.18 -12.36
C GLU A 19 2.63 4.90 -11.73
N MET A 20 2.88 6.16 -12.10
CA MET A 20 3.97 6.96 -11.53
C MET A 20 3.89 7.08 -10.00
N PHE A 21 2.70 7.33 -9.43
CA PHE A 21 2.53 7.49 -7.98
C PHE A 21 2.66 6.16 -7.24
N ILE A 22 2.24 5.07 -7.88
CA ILE A 22 2.38 3.73 -7.34
C ILE A 22 3.86 3.37 -7.26
N ARG A 23 4.60 3.61 -8.34
CA ARG A 23 6.05 3.38 -8.41
C ARG A 23 6.81 4.22 -7.39
N GLU A 24 6.57 5.53 -7.34
CA GLU A 24 7.21 6.43 -6.39
C GLU A 24 6.95 6.04 -4.93
N ALA A 25 5.73 5.60 -4.61
CA ALA A 25 5.40 5.12 -3.27
C ALA A 25 6.22 3.89 -2.87
N PHE A 26 6.37 2.92 -3.77
CA PHE A 26 7.18 1.73 -3.50
C PHE A 26 8.68 2.05 -3.44
N GLU A 27 9.20 2.93 -4.30
CA GLU A 27 10.57 3.42 -4.24
C GLU A 27 10.87 4.16 -2.92
N ALA A 28 9.87 4.83 -2.34
CA ALA A 28 9.94 5.48 -1.03
C ALA A 28 9.81 4.51 0.17
N GLY A 29 9.62 3.22 -0.06
CA GLY A 29 9.54 2.19 0.99
C GLY A 29 8.12 1.86 1.48
N ALA A 30 7.09 2.21 0.70
CA ALA A 30 5.75 1.68 0.96
C ALA A 30 5.73 0.16 0.79
N HIS A 31 4.93 -0.52 1.59
CA HIS A 31 4.70 -1.96 1.55
C HIS A 31 3.37 -2.30 0.85
N GLY A 32 2.45 -1.33 0.75
CA GLY A 32 1.26 -1.48 -0.06
C GLY A 32 0.66 -0.17 -0.53
N TYR A 33 -0.23 -0.26 -1.52
CA TYR A 33 -0.91 0.87 -2.14
C TYR A 33 -2.38 0.52 -2.38
N ILE A 34 -3.31 1.34 -1.92
CA ILE A 34 -4.76 1.10 -1.97
C ILE A 34 -5.43 2.34 -2.56
N LEU A 35 -6.36 2.11 -3.49
CA LEU A 35 -7.24 3.18 -3.96
C LEU A 35 -8.42 3.38 -3.00
N LYS A 36 -8.69 4.63 -2.64
CA LYS A 36 -9.77 5.02 -1.74
C LYS A 36 -11.16 4.93 -2.38
N ASP A 37 -11.24 4.72 -3.69
CA ASP A 37 -12.46 4.37 -4.42
C ASP A 37 -12.67 2.84 -4.55
N GLY A 38 -11.74 2.05 -3.98
CA GLY A 38 -11.78 0.60 -4.01
C GLY A 38 -12.75 -0.01 -3.02
N ASP A 39 -13.06 -1.29 -3.24
CA ASP A 39 -13.85 -2.10 -2.31
C ASP A 39 -13.16 -2.22 -0.94
N PHE A 40 -13.94 -2.08 0.14
CA PHE A 40 -13.48 -2.20 1.51
C PHE A 40 -12.89 -3.58 1.79
N GLU A 41 -13.46 -4.65 1.22
CA GLU A 41 -12.91 -6.00 1.37
C GLU A 41 -11.49 -6.10 0.80
N LYS A 42 -11.26 -5.42 -0.33
CA LYS A 42 -9.95 -5.37 -0.97
C LYS A 42 -8.94 -4.61 -0.12
N MET A 43 -9.37 -3.49 0.49
CA MET A 43 -8.52 -2.76 1.43
C MET A 43 -8.07 -3.66 2.58
N ILE A 44 -9.02 -4.37 3.21
CA ILE A 44 -8.72 -5.29 4.32
C ILE A 44 -7.77 -6.41 3.86
N ARG A 45 -8.00 -6.99 2.68
CA ARG A 45 -7.11 -8.02 2.11
C ARG A 45 -5.69 -7.50 1.89
N THR A 46 -5.54 -6.30 1.32
CA THR A 46 -4.21 -5.70 1.09
C THR A 46 -3.48 -5.45 2.41
N VAL A 47 -4.17 -4.93 3.44
CA VAL A 47 -3.56 -4.73 4.76
C VAL A 47 -3.09 -6.04 5.37
N ARG A 48 -3.90 -7.11 5.31
CA ARG A 48 -3.52 -8.44 5.83
C ARG A 48 -2.30 -9.01 5.09
N GLN A 49 -2.27 -8.90 3.76
CA GLN A 49 -1.12 -9.35 2.97
C GLN A 49 0.16 -8.61 3.35
N VAL A 50 0.08 -7.29 3.58
CA VAL A 50 1.22 -6.49 4.03
C VAL A 50 1.67 -6.87 5.44
N ALA A 51 0.73 -7.17 6.33
CA ALA A 51 1.04 -7.64 7.68
C ALA A 51 1.75 -9.01 7.66
N GLU A 52 1.45 -9.88 6.70
CA GLU A 52 2.12 -11.16 6.47
C GLU A 52 3.51 -11.02 5.81
N GLY A 53 3.94 -9.79 5.51
CA GLY A 53 5.26 -9.50 4.92
C GLY A 53 5.26 -9.39 3.39
N ASN A 54 4.11 -9.47 2.73
CA ASN A 54 4.01 -9.33 1.29
C ASN A 54 3.99 -7.85 0.86
N THR A 55 4.42 -7.57 -0.36
CA THR A 55 4.17 -6.29 -1.01
C THR A 55 2.90 -6.40 -1.86
N SER A 56 1.92 -5.51 -1.67
CA SER A 56 0.58 -5.67 -2.29
C SER A 56 0.02 -4.39 -2.90
N ARG A 57 -0.71 -4.54 -4.02
CA ARG A 57 -1.35 -3.47 -4.78
C ARG A 57 -2.87 -3.69 -4.78
N GLY A 58 -3.61 -2.82 -4.11
CA GLY A 58 -5.08 -2.81 -4.00
C GLY A 58 -5.80 -2.14 -5.19
N ILE A 59 -5.15 -2.01 -6.35
CA ILE A 59 -5.67 -1.37 -7.58
C ILE A 59 -6.45 -2.37 -8.43
N LYS A 60 -7.53 -1.92 -9.11
CA LYS A 60 -8.25 -2.75 -10.09
C LYS A 60 -7.28 -3.14 -11.23
N PRO A 61 -7.41 -4.35 -11.81
CA PRO A 61 -6.65 -4.73 -13.00
C PRO A 61 -6.94 -3.78 -14.17
#